data_AF-A0A1C5F3R0-F1
#
_entry.id   AF-A0A1C5F3R0-F1
#
_cell.length_a   1.000
_cell.length_b   1.000
_cell.length_c   1.000
_cell.angle_alpha   90.00
_cell.angle_beta   90.00
_cell.angle_gamma   90.00
#
_symmetry.space_group_name_H-M   'P 1'
#
loop_
_entity.id
_entity.type
_entity.pdbx_description
1 polymer ?
#
loop_
_entity_poly.entity_id
_entity_poly.type
_entity_poly.pdbx_seq_one_letter_code
_entity_poly.pdbx_strand_id
1 'polypeptide(L)'
;MTEGAGVPTNFLSEEQRKRFGRFTEEPDEGQLAGSFLMDQTARRRAMAAKGARNRLGWALQLGTVRYLRTFLDNPEEVPAIVVDYVAEQLGLQAGDLAGYGAMEHRWDHQEQIRTAYGYTKFEFDQWSTLARWLYQQAWIGSERPTLLFDLATKRLVDKKVVLPGVTVLERLVSGTRERAEKRLWATLADAPTPEQAAQLEQLAVVPAGKRISELDRMRRSPQDISARGVGKALERYESLNALGGSSWDLSSIPPGRLQALVRFAKAARAQAVADLGGNRRLDTLVAFASVMPQVAADEAIEVFDLVMGDVIRSSAAKMTKKRLRSLKDLDAAAILLRTAWLTVSGVAADPDADIRAALDAIVVGPFHAAAEVVKEIAQEPDDGSEQMPAARYNTIARFLPGLLKTFAIEASAAETPVADMLSFEASAAGEPVLDAAALREVPQGAPPPGPSLGGPAKTPHVAMPSSRSAVRVGVFEQSGAGLERIPAW
;
A
#
# COMPACT_ATOMS: atom_id res chain seq x y z
N MET A 1 -36.50 -17.37 -1.87
CA MET A 1 -36.42 -16.60 -3.12
C MET A 1 -36.67 -15.14 -2.77
N THR A 2 -35.61 -14.43 -2.38
CA THR A 2 -35.65 -12.99 -2.13
C THR A 2 -34.87 -12.34 -3.26
N GLU A 3 -35.55 -11.49 -4.02
CA GLU A 3 -35.01 -10.72 -5.14
C GLU A 3 -33.69 -10.06 -4.74
N GLY A 4 -32.62 -10.42 -5.46
CA GLY A 4 -31.40 -9.64 -5.43
C GLY A 4 -31.74 -8.23 -5.90
N ALA A 5 -31.54 -7.24 -5.03
CA ALA A 5 -31.61 -5.84 -5.40
C ALA A 5 -30.70 -5.61 -6.61
N GLY A 6 -31.31 -5.54 -7.80
CA GLY A 6 -30.59 -5.29 -9.05
C GLY A 6 -29.81 -3.99 -8.92
N VAL A 7 -28.55 -4.01 -9.36
CA VAL A 7 -27.75 -2.79 -9.51
C VAL A 7 -28.61 -1.76 -10.25
N PRO A 8 -28.66 -0.49 -9.82
CA PRO A 8 -29.38 0.53 -10.57
C PRO A 8 -28.87 0.51 -12.01
N THR A 9 -29.72 0.15 -12.96
CA THR A 9 -29.43 0.31 -14.39
C THR A 9 -29.30 1.78 -14.75
N ASN A 10 -29.69 2.69 -13.83
CA ASN A 10 -29.68 4.12 -14.01
C ASN A 10 -28.57 4.80 -13.18
N PHE A 11 -27.32 4.71 -13.63
CA PHE A 11 -26.21 5.46 -13.02
C PHE A 11 -25.93 6.78 -13.74
N LEU A 12 -26.43 6.98 -14.97
CA LEU A 12 -26.42 8.27 -15.63
C LEU A 12 -27.60 9.13 -15.17
N SER A 13 -27.39 10.45 -15.10
CA SER A 13 -28.49 11.42 -14.95
C SER A 13 -29.34 11.47 -16.22
N GLU A 14 -30.58 11.96 -16.12
CA GLU A 14 -31.42 12.17 -17.31
C GLU A 14 -30.77 13.11 -18.33
N GLU A 15 -30.07 14.14 -17.85
CA GLU A 15 -29.33 15.07 -18.70
C GLU A 15 -28.18 14.38 -19.45
N GLN A 16 -27.43 13.49 -18.77
CA GLN A 16 -26.39 12.68 -19.40
C GLN A 16 -26.98 11.73 -20.46
N ARG A 17 -28.14 11.11 -20.18
CA ARG A 17 -28.83 10.28 -21.18
C ARG A 17 -29.28 11.08 -22.39
N LYS A 18 -29.82 12.28 -22.18
CA LYS A 18 -30.28 13.17 -23.26
C LYS A 18 -29.13 13.65 -24.15
N ARG A 19 -27.94 13.85 -23.60
CA ARG A 19 -26.73 14.22 -24.35
C ARG A 19 -26.17 13.08 -25.21
N PHE A 20 -26.40 11.83 -24.83
CA PHE A 20 -25.79 10.70 -25.50
C PHE A 20 -26.39 10.48 -26.91
N GLY A 21 -25.57 10.64 -27.95
CA GLY A 21 -25.96 10.38 -29.33
C GLY A 21 -27.01 11.35 -29.89
N ARG A 22 -27.10 12.56 -29.35
CA ARG A 22 -28.04 13.61 -29.79
C ARG A 22 -27.37 14.98 -29.85
N PHE A 23 -27.93 15.88 -30.65
CA PHE A 23 -27.57 17.30 -30.61
C PHE A 23 -28.30 17.96 -29.43
N THR A 24 -27.55 18.42 -28.42
CA THR A 24 -28.12 19.19 -27.30
C THR A 24 -27.90 20.69 -27.42
N GLU A 25 -26.93 21.08 -28.24
CA GLU A 25 -26.53 22.45 -28.52
C GLU A 25 -26.21 22.57 -30.02
N GLU A 26 -26.28 23.77 -30.56
CA GLU A 26 -25.88 24.04 -31.94
C GLU A 26 -24.36 23.94 -32.07
N PRO A 27 -23.83 23.19 -33.06
CA PRO A 27 -22.39 23.07 -33.23
C PRO A 27 -21.73 24.42 -33.54
N ASP A 28 -20.62 24.71 -32.87
CA ASP A 28 -19.80 25.89 -33.19
C ASP A 28 -19.05 25.74 -34.54
N GLU A 29 -18.44 26.82 -35.03
CA GLU A 29 -17.74 26.83 -36.33
C GLU A 29 -16.62 25.79 -36.41
N GLY A 30 -15.88 25.56 -35.31
CA GLY A 30 -14.83 24.56 -35.24
C GLY A 30 -15.38 23.13 -35.31
N GLN A 31 -16.51 22.88 -34.64
CA GLN A 31 -17.23 21.60 -34.69
C GLN A 31 -17.84 21.34 -36.07
N LEU A 32 -18.39 22.37 -36.72
CA LEU A 32 -18.88 22.32 -38.11
C LEU A 32 -17.74 21.96 -39.07
N ALA A 33 -16.63 22.68 -38.98
CA ALA A 33 -15.44 22.40 -39.79
C ALA A 33 -14.87 20.99 -39.54
N GLY A 34 -14.85 20.54 -38.28
CA GLY A 34 -14.27 19.26 -37.90
C GLY A 34 -15.10 18.03 -38.31
N SER A 35 -16.44 18.14 -38.30
CA SER A 35 -17.32 16.97 -38.51
C SER A 35 -18.15 17.04 -39.80
N PHE A 36 -18.53 18.24 -40.24
CA PHE A 36 -19.49 18.45 -41.33
C PHE A 36 -18.85 19.04 -42.60
N LEU A 37 -17.55 19.34 -42.58
CA LEU A 37 -16.83 19.69 -43.81
C LEU A 37 -16.69 18.47 -44.72
N MET A 38 -17.15 18.61 -45.96
CA MET A 38 -17.14 17.56 -46.96
C MET A 38 -15.88 17.69 -47.84
N ASP A 39 -14.97 16.73 -47.69
CA ASP A 39 -13.85 16.54 -48.60
C ASP A 39 -14.34 16.17 -50.02
N GLN A 40 -13.43 16.16 -51.00
CA GLN A 40 -13.77 15.90 -52.39
C GLN A 40 -14.42 14.51 -52.59
N THR A 41 -14.00 13.50 -51.83
CA THR A 41 -14.56 12.15 -51.92
C THR A 41 -15.96 12.10 -51.33
N ALA A 42 -16.17 12.74 -50.17
CA ALA A 42 -17.46 12.88 -49.53
C ALA A 42 -18.47 13.61 -50.43
N ARG A 43 -18.06 14.73 -51.05
CA ARG A 43 -18.91 15.47 -52.00
C ARG A 43 -19.29 14.63 -53.20
N ARG A 44 -18.33 13.91 -53.82
CA ARG A 44 -18.63 13.02 -54.96
C ARG A 44 -19.62 11.92 -54.59
N ARG A 45 -19.46 11.29 -53.42
CA ARG A 45 -20.37 10.25 -52.93
C ARG A 45 -21.76 10.80 -52.63
N ALA A 46 -21.85 11.96 -51.98
CA ALA A 46 -23.11 12.65 -51.75
C ALA A 46 -23.83 12.95 -53.07
N MET A 47 -23.12 13.55 -54.03
CA MET A 47 -23.67 13.95 -55.34
C MET A 47 -24.09 12.78 -56.24
N ALA A 48 -23.57 11.57 -55.98
CA ALA A 48 -24.00 10.35 -56.67
C ALA A 48 -25.42 9.92 -56.26
N ALA A 49 -25.96 10.39 -55.13
CA ALA A 49 -27.33 10.14 -54.75
C ALA A 49 -28.32 10.83 -55.70
N LYS A 50 -29.47 10.18 -55.93
CA LYS A 50 -30.51 10.67 -56.85
C LYS A 50 -31.37 11.73 -56.16
N GLY A 51 -31.34 12.96 -56.66
CA GLY A 51 -32.15 14.08 -56.19
C GLY A 51 -31.51 14.89 -55.05
N ALA A 52 -31.81 16.19 -54.99
CA ALA A 52 -31.24 17.13 -54.02
C ALA A 52 -31.42 16.66 -52.56
N ARG A 53 -32.62 16.21 -52.21
CA ARG A 53 -32.95 15.62 -50.90
C ARG A 53 -32.00 14.52 -50.47
N ASN A 54 -31.77 13.53 -51.32
CA ASN A 54 -30.93 12.38 -50.99
C ASN A 54 -29.45 12.76 -50.92
N ARG A 55 -29.01 13.72 -51.75
CA ARG A 55 -27.63 14.25 -51.70
C ARG A 55 -27.36 14.95 -50.38
N LEU A 56 -28.27 15.82 -49.96
CA LEU A 56 -28.19 16.54 -48.69
C LEU A 56 -28.32 15.56 -47.50
N GLY A 57 -29.31 14.67 -47.53
CA GLY A 57 -29.52 13.67 -46.48
C GLY A 57 -28.35 12.71 -46.29
N TRP A 58 -27.69 12.28 -47.37
CA TRP A 58 -26.48 11.45 -47.31
C TRP A 58 -25.33 12.21 -46.63
N ALA A 59 -25.08 13.46 -47.05
CA ALA A 59 -23.99 14.27 -46.50
C ALA A 59 -24.21 14.61 -45.02
N LEU A 60 -25.46 14.89 -44.63
CA LEU A 60 -25.82 15.11 -43.23
C LEU A 60 -25.61 13.86 -42.39
N GLN A 61 -26.02 12.68 -42.86
CA GLN A 61 -25.76 11.45 -42.11
C GLN A 61 -24.26 11.16 -41.92
N LEU A 62 -23.43 11.47 -42.92
CA LEU A 62 -21.98 11.34 -42.80
C LEU A 62 -21.43 12.29 -41.73
N GLY A 63 -21.86 13.55 -41.72
CA GLY A 63 -21.47 14.52 -40.69
C GLY A 63 -21.96 14.12 -39.30
N THR A 64 -23.21 13.64 -39.20
CA THR A 64 -23.83 13.21 -37.95
C THR A 64 -23.08 12.03 -37.32
N VAL A 65 -22.70 11.01 -38.08
CA VAL A 65 -21.92 9.88 -37.52
C VAL A 65 -20.49 10.29 -37.15
N ARG A 66 -19.91 11.31 -37.79
CA ARG A 66 -18.62 11.89 -37.39
C ARG A 66 -18.74 12.68 -36.08
N TYR A 67 -19.82 13.44 -35.92
CA TYR A 67 -20.06 14.28 -34.75
C TYR A 67 -20.57 13.47 -33.54
N LEU A 68 -21.74 12.84 -33.67
CA LEU A 68 -22.43 12.12 -32.60
C LEU A 68 -21.96 10.67 -32.41
N ARG A 69 -21.18 10.13 -33.35
CA ARG A 69 -20.71 8.72 -33.35
C ARG A 69 -21.84 7.69 -33.50
N THR A 70 -23.04 8.16 -33.82
CA THR A 70 -24.21 7.36 -34.17
C THR A 70 -25.04 8.06 -35.24
N PHE A 71 -26.04 7.36 -35.79
CA PHE A 71 -27.03 7.97 -36.68
C PHE A 71 -28.27 8.35 -35.87
N LEU A 72 -28.94 9.44 -36.25
CA LEU A 72 -30.24 9.78 -35.69
C LEU A 72 -31.32 8.85 -36.24
N ASP A 73 -32.31 8.52 -35.40
CA ASP A 73 -33.50 7.77 -35.82
C ASP A 73 -34.27 8.55 -36.89
N ASN A 74 -34.41 9.87 -36.69
CA ASN A 74 -34.85 10.82 -37.68
C ASN A 74 -33.67 11.73 -38.11
N PRO A 75 -33.12 11.57 -39.32
CA PRO A 75 -32.04 12.41 -39.84
C PRO A 75 -32.40 13.90 -40.02
N GLU A 76 -33.68 14.27 -39.88
CA GLU A 76 -34.13 15.67 -39.94
C GLU A 76 -34.05 16.39 -38.58
N GLU A 77 -33.76 15.69 -37.47
CA GLU A 77 -33.54 16.30 -36.15
C GLU A 77 -32.17 16.99 -36.01
N VAL A 78 -31.45 17.16 -37.12
CA VAL A 78 -30.16 17.87 -37.17
C VAL A 78 -30.42 19.38 -37.04
N PRO A 79 -29.62 20.15 -36.26
CA PRO A 79 -29.77 21.59 -36.13
C PRO A 79 -29.73 22.33 -37.47
N ALA A 80 -30.53 23.40 -37.63
CA ALA A 80 -30.65 24.14 -38.88
C ALA A 80 -29.29 24.65 -39.40
N ILE A 81 -28.43 25.16 -38.52
CA ILE A 81 -27.08 25.62 -38.86
C ILE A 81 -26.24 24.54 -39.56
N VAL A 82 -26.38 23.28 -39.17
CA VAL A 82 -25.68 22.15 -39.80
C VAL A 82 -26.26 21.85 -41.18
N VAL A 83 -27.59 21.96 -41.34
CA VAL A 83 -28.27 21.78 -42.62
C VAL A 83 -27.82 22.84 -43.61
N ASP A 84 -27.83 24.11 -43.20
CA ASP A 84 -27.39 25.25 -44.03
C ASP A 84 -25.91 25.08 -44.43
N TYR A 85 -25.05 24.78 -43.47
CA TYR A 85 -23.61 24.60 -43.69
C TYR A 85 -23.30 23.47 -44.68
N VAL A 86 -24.03 22.35 -44.64
CA VAL A 86 -23.83 21.24 -45.59
C VAL A 86 -24.48 21.51 -46.94
N ALA A 87 -25.64 22.18 -46.97
CA ALA A 87 -26.34 22.54 -48.19
C ALA A 87 -25.51 23.51 -49.05
N GLU A 88 -24.90 24.52 -48.43
CA GLU A 88 -24.02 25.49 -49.10
C GLU A 88 -22.84 24.78 -49.78
N GLN A 89 -22.19 23.85 -49.08
CA GLN A 89 -21.05 23.09 -49.63
C GLN A 89 -21.40 22.24 -50.87
N LEU A 90 -22.68 21.85 -51.01
CA LEU A 90 -23.18 21.05 -52.12
C LEU A 90 -23.89 21.89 -53.20
N GLY A 91 -24.07 23.20 -52.98
CA GLY A 91 -24.85 24.08 -53.86
C GLY A 91 -26.34 23.73 -53.86
N LEU A 92 -26.88 23.29 -52.71
CA LEU A 92 -28.28 22.90 -52.52
C LEU A 92 -28.99 23.88 -51.57
N GLN A 93 -30.30 23.75 -51.41
CA GLN A 93 -31.09 24.55 -50.47
C GLN A 93 -31.41 23.72 -49.22
N ALA A 94 -31.43 24.33 -48.04
CA ALA A 94 -31.76 23.62 -46.79
C ALA A 94 -33.15 22.97 -46.82
N GLY A 95 -34.11 23.60 -47.50
CA GLY A 95 -35.45 23.07 -47.72
C GLY A 95 -35.50 21.76 -48.52
N ASP A 96 -34.43 21.42 -49.26
CA ASP A 96 -34.36 20.16 -50.02
C ASP A 96 -34.38 18.92 -49.11
N LEU A 97 -34.02 19.07 -47.82
CA LEU A 97 -34.01 17.96 -46.86
C LEU A 97 -35.41 17.42 -46.54
N ALA A 98 -36.46 18.24 -46.68
CA ALA A 98 -37.79 17.92 -46.20
C ALA A 98 -38.32 16.59 -46.75
N GLY A 99 -38.71 15.68 -45.85
CA GLY A 99 -39.26 14.35 -46.17
C GLY A 99 -38.20 13.27 -46.39
N TYR A 100 -36.92 13.55 -46.16
CA TYR A 100 -35.84 12.56 -46.18
C TYR A 100 -35.98 11.52 -45.07
N GLY A 101 -36.38 11.95 -43.87
CA GLY A 101 -36.50 11.10 -42.68
C GLY A 101 -37.58 10.03 -42.80
N ALA A 102 -38.55 10.19 -43.71
CA ALA A 102 -39.60 9.19 -43.97
C ALA A 102 -39.18 8.12 -45.00
N MET A 103 -38.10 8.35 -45.77
CA MET A 103 -37.71 7.49 -46.88
C MET A 103 -36.90 6.27 -46.42
N GLU A 104 -37.10 5.12 -47.09
CA GLU A 104 -36.34 3.91 -46.78
C GLU A 104 -34.86 3.99 -47.20
N HIS A 105 -34.56 4.74 -48.26
CA HIS A 105 -33.18 4.97 -48.76
C HIS A 105 -32.22 5.53 -47.70
N ARG A 106 -32.75 6.12 -46.62
CA ARG A 106 -31.94 6.59 -45.51
C ARG A 106 -31.12 5.48 -44.86
N TRP A 107 -31.60 4.24 -44.86
CA TRP A 107 -30.88 3.08 -44.33
C TRP A 107 -29.80 2.58 -45.30
N ASP A 108 -30.06 2.63 -46.60
CA ASP A 108 -29.06 2.34 -47.64
C ASP A 108 -27.88 3.31 -47.54
N HIS A 109 -28.16 4.60 -47.32
CA HIS A 109 -27.13 5.62 -47.12
C HIS A 109 -26.27 5.35 -45.89
N GLN A 110 -26.87 4.93 -44.77
CA GLN A 110 -26.09 4.53 -43.58
C GLN A 110 -25.15 3.36 -43.89
N GLU A 111 -25.60 2.37 -44.67
CA GLU A 111 -24.74 1.24 -45.07
C GLU A 111 -23.61 1.68 -45.99
N GLN A 112 -23.91 2.50 -47.01
CA GLN A 112 -22.90 3.08 -47.88
C GLN A 112 -21.84 3.87 -47.10
N ILE A 113 -22.26 4.66 -46.11
CA ILE A 113 -21.36 5.42 -45.24
C ILE A 113 -20.51 4.46 -44.40
N ARG A 114 -21.11 3.41 -43.81
CA ARG A 114 -20.39 2.40 -43.04
C ARG A 114 -19.30 1.74 -43.85
N THR A 115 -19.62 1.20 -45.03
CA THR A 115 -18.65 0.56 -45.92
C THR A 115 -17.57 1.54 -46.39
N ALA A 116 -17.94 2.75 -46.79
CA ALA A 116 -17.00 3.72 -47.36
C ALA A 116 -16.01 4.30 -46.34
N TYR A 117 -16.41 4.45 -45.07
CA TYR A 117 -15.61 5.11 -44.04
C TYR A 117 -15.11 4.16 -42.94
N GLY A 118 -15.41 2.86 -43.06
CA GLY A 118 -14.95 1.80 -42.17
C GLY A 118 -15.67 1.79 -40.82
N TYR A 119 -16.95 2.19 -40.78
CA TYR A 119 -17.76 2.03 -39.57
C TYR A 119 -18.42 0.66 -39.53
N THR A 120 -18.57 0.10 -38.34
CA THR A 120 -19.24 -1.18 -38.10
C THR A 120 -20.45 -1.00 -37.19
N LYS A 121 -21.46 -1.86 -37.36
CA LYS A 121 -22.64 -1.87 -36.49
C LYS A 121 -22.28 -2.46 -35.12
N PHE A 122 -22.96 -1.97 -34.08
CA PHE A 122 -22.91 -2.58 -32.77
C PHE A 122 -23.81 -3.82 -32.72
N GLU A 123 -23.26 -4.95 -33.16
CA GLU A 123 -23.91 -6.26 -33.16
C GLU A 123 -23.21 -7.21 -32.17
N PHE A 124 -23.55 -8.51 -32.21
CA PHE A 124 -23.08 -9.50 -31.23
C PHE A 124 -21.56 -9.56 -31.08
N ASP A 125 -20.80 -9.51 -32.17
CA ASP A 125 -19.33 -9.58 -32.12
C ASP A 125 -18.72 -8.37 -31.39
N GLN A 126 -19.29 -7.19 -31.61
CA GLN A 126 -18.83 -5.93 -31.04
C GLN A 126 -19.25 -5.86 -29.58
N TRP A 127 -20.49 -6.29 -29.31
CA TRP A 127 -21.02 -6.44 -27.96
C TRP A 127 -20.19 -7.42 -27.14
N SER A 128 -19.87 -8.60 -27.66
CA SER A 128 -19.14 -9.65 -26.94
C SER A 128 -17.68 -9.25 -26.67
N THR A 129 -17.05 -8.59 -27.64
CA THR A 129 -15.70 -8.03 -27.49
C THR A 129 -15.68 -6.92 -26.44
N LEU A 130 -16.66 -6.01 -26.47
CA LEU A 130 -16.79 -4.95 -25.48
C LEU A 130 -17.10 -5.52 -24.08
N ALA A 131 -18.01 -6.49 -23.98
CA ALA A 131 -18.38 -7.14 -22.73
C ALA A 131 -17.19 -7.81 -22.05
N ARG A 132 -16.36 -8.53 -22.82
CA ARG A 132 -15.15 -9.18 -22.31
C ARG A 132 -14.15 -8.16 -21.79
N TRP A 133 -13.93 -7.08 -22.54
CA TRP A 133 -13.02 -6.01 -22.15
C TRP A 133 -13.53 -5.27 -20.90
N LEU A 134 -14.82 -4.90 -20.86
CA LEU A 134 -15.46 -4.27 -19.70
C LEU A 134 -15.38 -5.15 -18.46
N TYR A 135 -15.58 -6.46 -18.61
CA TYR A 135 -15.44 -7.40 -17.51
C TYR A 135 -14.01 -7.41 -16.94
N GLN A 136 -12.97 -7.33 -17.79
CA GLN A 136 -11.59 -7.24 -17.30
C GLN A 136 -11.35 -5.94 -16.52
N GLN A 137 -11.82 -4.80 -17.03
CA GLN A 137 -11.72 -3.52 -16.31
C GLN A 137 -12.46 -3.58 -14.97
N ALA A 138 -13.69 -4.09 -15.01
CA ALA A 138 -14.54 -4.33 -13.85
C ALA A 138 -14.09 -5.52 -12.99
N TRP A 139 -13.02 -6.24 -13.30
CA TRP A 139 -12.41 -7.23 -12.40
C TRP A 139 -11.24 -6.60 -11.65
N ILE A 140 -10.39 -5.87 -12.36
CA ILE A 140 -9.14 -5.28 -11.85
C ILE A 140 -9.43 -4.16 -10.83
N GLY A 141 -10.36 -3.25 -11.13
CA GLY A 141 -10.57 -2.03 -10.35
C GLY A 141 -12.02 -1.76 -9.99
N SER A 142 -12.29 -1.14 -8.84
CA SER A 142 -13.64 -0.73 -8.41
C SER A 142 -14.02 0.65 -8.99
N GLU A 143 -13.96 0.79 -10.31
CA GLU A 143 -14.27 2.05 -11.00
C GLU A 143 -15.76 2.41 -10.89
N ARG A 144 -16.04 3.71 -10.92
CA ARG A 144 -17.41 4.22 -10.99
C ARG A 144 -18.03 3.79 -12.33
N PRO A 145 -19.33 3.42 -12.36
CA PRO A 145 -19.97 2.99 -13.59
C PRO A 145 -19.97 4.06 -14.69
N THR A 146 -19.98 5.35 -14.33
CA THR A 146 -19.84 6.46 -15.29
C THR A 146 -18.49 6.44 -16.02
N LEU A 147 -17.39 6.16 -15.31
CA LEU A 147 -16.07 6.05 -15.93
C LEU A 147 -16.02 4.87 -16.90
N LEU A 148 -16.55 3.71 -16.51
CA LEU A 148 -16.62 2.54 -17.38
C LEU A 148 -17.50 2.78 -18.62
N PHE A 149 -18.56 3.57 -18.49
CA PHE A 149 -19.38 4.01 -19.59
C PHE A 149 -18.59 4.89 -20.57
N ASP A 150 -17.89 5.91 -20.06
CA ASP A 150 -17.07 6.82 -20.88
C ASP A 150 -15.94 6.07 -21.60
N LEU A 151 -15.27 5.15 -20.90
CA LEU A 151 -14.22 4.32 -21.49
C LEU A 151 -14.79 3.37 -22.56
N ALA A 152 -15.99 2.81 -22.34
CA ALA A 152 -16.66 1.98 -23.34
C ALA A 152 -17.06 2.79 -24.57
N THR A 153 -17.62 4.00 -24.38
CA THR A 153 -17.93 4.93 -25.48
C THR A 153 -16.68 5.25 -26.28
N LYS A 154 -15.59 5.67 -25.61
CA LYS A 154 -14.30 5.94 -26.26
C LYS A 154 -13.80 4.75 -27.07
N ARG A 155 -13.84 3.55 -26.49
CA ARG A 155 -13.39 2.33 -27.15
C ARG A 155 -14.19 2.03 -28.42
N LEU A 156 -15.50 2.24 -28.40
CA LEU A 156 -16.34 2.07 -29.60
C LEU A 156 -15.97 3.10 -30.67
N VAL A 157 -15.75 4.35 -30.29
CA VAL A 157 -15.31 5.42 -31.20
C VAL A 157 -13.96 5.09 -31.84
N ASP A 158 -12.97 4.69 -31.04
CA ASP A 158 -11.62 4.32 -31.51
C ASP A 158 -11.66 3.13 -32.48
N LYS A 159 -12.63 2.22 -32.32
CA LYS A 159 -12.85 1.06 -33.19
C LYS A 159 -13.82 1.33 -34.34
N LYS A 160 -14.27 2.57 -34.54
CA LYS A 160 -15.29 2.97 -35.51
C LYS A 160 -16.56 2.12 -35.44
N VAL A 161 -16.97 1.74 -34.23
CA VAL A 161 -18.26 1.09 -34.00
C VAL A 161 -19.31 2.18 -33.75
N VAL A 162 -20.40 2.13 -34.51
CA VAL A 162 -21.55 3.05 -34.32
C VAL A 162 -22.10 2.85 -32.91
N LEU A 163 -22.25 3.94 -32.14
CA LEU A 163 -22.68 3.85 -30.74
C LEU A 163 -24.10 3.26 -30.66
N PRO A 164 -24.34 2.26 -29.78
CA PRO A 164 -25.68 1.75 -29.50
C PRO A 164 -26.47 2.75 -28.67
N GLY A 165 -27.78 2.51 -28.47
CA GLY A 165 -28.58 3.33 -27.56
C GLY A 165 -28.00 3.36 -26.13
N VAL A 166 -28.16 4.50 -25.44
CA VAL A 166 -27.61 4.74 -24.10
C VAL A 166 -27.95 3.62 -23.10
N THR A 167 -29.20 3.14 -23.12
CA THR A 167 -29.69 2.09 -22.22
C THR A 167 -29.04 0.73 -22.49
N VAL A 168 -28.65 0.45 -23.73
CA VAL A 168 -27.92 -0.78 -24.10
C VAL A 168 -26.53 -0.75 -23.46
N LEU A 169 -25.86 0.40 -23.51
CA LEU A 169 -24.53 0.57 -22.95
C LEU A 169 -24.56 0.62 -21.41
N GLU A 170 -25.53 1.32 -20.79
CA GLU A 170 -25.75 1.29 -19.34
C GLU A 170 -25.97 -0.14 -18.83
N ARG A 171 -26.84 -0.91 -19.49
CA ARG A 171 -27.11 -2.31 -19.12
C ARG A 171 -25.87 -3.19 -19.26
N LEU A 172 -25.06 -2.97 -20.29
CA LEU A 172 -23.82 -3.72 -20.48
C LEU A 172 -22.80 -3.42 -19.37
N VAL A 173 -22.62 -2.15 -19.01
CA VAL A 173 -21.74 -1.73 -17.91
C VAL A 173 -22.24 -2.30 -16.58
N SER A 174 -23.52 -2.13 -16.26
CA SER A 174 -24.08 -2.66 -15.01
C SER A 174 -24.00 -4.18 -14.93
N GLY A 175 -24.34 -4.89 -16.01
CA GLY A 175 -24.29 -6.36 -16.04
C GLY A 175 -22.87 -6.94 -15.95
N THR A 176 -21.87 -6.28 -16.57
CA THR A 176 -20.47 -6.72 -16.46
C THR A 176 -19.90 -6.47 -15.07
N ARG A 177 -20.23 -5.33 -14.45
CA ARG A 177 -19.87 -5.03 -13.05
C ARG A 177 -20.51 -6.03 -12.08
N GLU A 178 -21.81 -6.28 -12.21
CA GLU A 178 -22.52 -7.24 -11.37
C GLU A 178 -21.91 -8.65 -11.49
N ARG A 179 -21.53 -9.08 -12.71
CA ARG A 179 -20.87 -10.37 -12.92
C ARG A 179 -19.50 -10.42 -12.23
N ALA A 180 -18.72 -9.35 -12.30
CA ALA A 180 -17.42 -9.28 -11.64
C ALA A 180 -17.56 -9.27 -10.11
N GLU A 181 -18.57 -8.57 -9.58
CA GLU A 181 -18.91 -8.59 -8.16
C GLU A 181 -19.34 -10.00 -7.71
N LYS A 182 -20.23 -10.67 -8.46
CA LYS A 182 -20.65 -12.05 -8.15
C LYS A 182 -19.48 -13.02 -8.09
N ARG A 183 -18.52 -12.90 -9.02
CA ARG A 183 -17.30 -13.71 -8.98
C ARG A 183 -16.49 -13.43 -7.71
N LEU A 184 -16.30 -12.15 -7.36
CA LEU A 184 -15.55 -11.75 -6.17
C LEU A 184 -16.18 -12.37 -4.91
N TRP A 185 -17.50 -12.25 -4.77
CA TRP A 185 -18.25 -12.80 -3.65
C TRP A 185 -18.18 -14.32 -3.59
N ALA A 186 -18.33 -15.02 -4.72
CA ALA A 186 -18.18 -16.48 -4.75
C ALA A 186 -16.76 -16.91 -4.32
N THR A 187 -15.71 -16.28 -4.86
CA THR A 187 -14.33 -16.62 -4.50
C THR A 187 -14.01 -16.38 -3.03
N LEU A 188 -14.57 -15.32 -2.42
CA LEU A 188 -14.37 -15.03 -0.99
C LEU A 188 -15.20 -15.96 -0.10
N ALA A 189 -16.45 -16.26 -0.47
CA ALA A 189 -17.31 -17.15 0.30
C ALA A 189 -16.81 -18.60 0.33
N ASP A 190 -16.15 -19.05 -0.74
CA ASP A 190 -15.62 -20.41 -0.86
C ASP A 190 -14.25 -20.61 -0.17
N ALA A 191 -13.59 -19.54 0.28
CA ALA A 191 -12.28 -19.60 0.90
C ALA A 191 -12.27 -20.21 2.34
N PRO A 192 -13.13 -19.78 3.27
CA PRO A 192 -13.16 -20.34 4.63
C PRO A 192 -13.87 -21.70 4.73
N THR A 193 -13.50 -22.52 5.71
CA THR A 193 -14.34 -23.67 6.11
C THR A 193 -15.66 -23.19 6.75
N PRO A 194 -16.69 -24.04 6.82
CA PRO A 194 -17.96 -23.67 7.49
C PRO A 194 -17.77 -23.18 8.93
N GLU A 195 -16.84 -23.77 9.68
CA GLU A 195 -16.50 -23.37 11.05
C GLU A 195 -15.83 -21.99 11.08
N GLN A 196 -14.86 -21.75 10.19
CA GLN A 196 -14.21 -20.45 10.04
C GLN A 196 -15.22 -19.38 9.63
N ALA A 197 -16.11 -19.68 8.68
CA ALA A 197 -17.17 -18.76 8.26
C ALA A 197 -18.08 -18.37 9.44
N ALA A 198 -18.53 -19.34 10.23
CA ALA A 198 -19.33 -19.08 11.43
C ALA A 198 -18.58 -18.24 12.47
N GLN A 199 -17.28 -18.50 12.68
CA GLN A 199 -16.43 -17.70 13.57
C GLN A 199 -16.29 -16.26 13.07
N LEU A 200 -16.07 -16.05 11.77
CA LEU A 200 -15.95 -14.74 11.16
C LEU A 200 -17.23 -13.93 11.35
N GLU A 201 -18.40 -14.51 11.07
CA GLU A 201 -19.68 -13.82 11.20
C GLU A 201 -19.94 -13.34 12.65
N GLN A 202 -19.49 -14.10 13.65
CA GLN A 202 -19.61 -13.72 15.05
C GLN A 202 -18.75 -12.49 15.40
N LEU A 203 -17.69 -12.18 14.63
CA LEU A 203 -16.83 -11.03 14.91
C LEU A 203 -17.59 -9.70 14.83
N ALA A 204 -18.57 -9.59 13.94
CA ALA A 204 -19.36 -8.37 13.75
C ALA A 204 -20.46 -8.20 14.82
N VAL A 205 -20.79 -9.25 15.56
CA VAL A 205 -21.82 -9.24 16.60
C VAL A 205 -21.21 -8.80 17.94
N VAL A 206 -21.92 -7.97 18.70
CA VAL A 206 -21.51 -7.59 20.05
C VAL A 206 -21.93 -8.68 21.04
N PRO A 207 -20.99 -9.33 21.76
CA PRO A 207 -21.35 -10.35 22.74
C PRO A 207 -22.15 -9.79 23.91
N ALA A 208 -23.02 -10.60 24.51
CA ALA A 208 -23.79 -10.23 25.69
C ALA A 208 -22.85 -9.75 26.83
N GLY A 209 -23.15 -8.59 27.40
CA GLY A 209 -22.35 -7.98 28.48
C GLY A 209 -21.11 -7.21 28.02
N LYS A 210 -20.76 -7.21 26.72
CA LYS A 210 -19.68 -6.39 26.17
C LYS A 210 -20.23 -5.13 25.48
N ARG A 211 -19.41 -4.08 25.42
CA ARG A 211 -19.74 -2.80 24.74
C ARG A 211 -19.21 -2.71 23.30
N ILE A 212 -18.26 -3.57 22.94
CA ILE A 212 -17.59 -3.58 21.63
C ILE A 212 -17.58 -5.00 21.08
N SER A 213 -17.62 -5.13 19.76
CA SER A 213 -17.48 -6.41 19.08
C SER A 213 -16.02 -6.85 19.03
N GLU A 214 -15.79 -8.13 18.75
CA GLU A 214 -14.43 -8.66 18.55
C GLU A 214 -13.77 -8.04 17.32
N LEU A 215 -14.54 -7.75 16.27
CA LEU A 215 -14.10 -7.00 15.09
C LEU A 215 -13.58 -5.60 15.44
N ASP A 216 -14.28 -4.87 16.30
CA ASP A 216 -13.85 -3.54 16.76
C ASP A 216 -12.58 -3.62 17.63
N ARG A 217 -12.43 -4.69 18.42
CA ARG A 217 -11.19 -4.94 19.18
C ARG A 217 -10.02 -5.19 18.25
N MET A 218 -10.18 -6.10 17.29
CA MET A 218 -9.12 -6.53 16.37
C MET A 218 -8.68 -5.43 15.39
N ARG A 219 -9.53 -4.44 15.11
CA ARG A 219 -9.16 -3.29 14.25
C ARG A 219 -8.23 -2.29 14.91
N ARG A 220 -8.27 -2.17 16.23
CA ARG A 220 -7.53 -1.15 16.97
C ARG A 220 -6.10 -1.61 17.21
N SER A 221 -5.15 -0.88 16.64
CA SER A 221 -3.73 -1.07 16.95
C SER A 221 -3.43 -0.63 18.40
N PRO A 222 -2.56 -1.34 19.13
CA PRO A 222 -2.05 -0.85 20.41
C PRO A 222 -1.34 0.51 20.26
N GLN A 223 -1.60 1.43 21.19
CA GLN A 223 -0.98 2.78 21.17
C GLN A 223 0.16 2.93 22.18
N ASP A 224 0.37 1.92 23.03
CA ASP A 224 1.33 1.98 24.13
C ASP A 224 2.73 1.60 23.61
N ILE A 225 3.68 2.54 23.55
CA ILE A 225 5.10 2.22 23.26
C ILE A 225 5.75 1.70 24.54
N SER A 226 5.55 0.42 24.85
CA SER A 226 6.09 -0.23 26.05
C SER A 226 6.19 -1.75 25.85
N ALA A 227 6.89 -2.45 26.75
CA ALA A 227 6.90 -3.92 26.78
C ALA A 227 5.49 -4.54 26.81
N ARG A 228 4.55 -3.91 27.53
CA ARG A 228 3.14 -4.32 27.53
C ARG A 228 2.46 -4.08 26.19
N GLY A 229 2.83 -3.00 25.50
CA GLY A 229 2.33 -2.68 24.17
C GLY A 229 2.76 -3.72 23.13
N VAL A 230 4.02 -4.14 23.16
CA VAL A 230 4.52 -5.25 22.32
C VAL A 230 3.69 -6.51 22.56
N GLY A 231 3.49 -6.90 23.83
CA GLY A 231 2.64 -8.06 24.17
C GLY A 231 1.22 -7.94 23.61
N LYS A 232 0.57 -6.78 23.76
CA LYS A 232 -0.76 -6.52 23.17
C LYS A 232 -0.76 -6.62 21.64
N ALA A 233 0.31 -6.19 20.97
CA ALA A 233 0.44 -6.24 19.52
C ALA A 233 0.58 -7.70 19.04
N LEU A 234 1.38 -8.49 19.74
CA LEU A 234 1.54 -9.93 19.48
C LEU A 234 0.23 -10.70 19.71
N GLU A 235 -0.44 -10.49 20.86
CA GLU A 235 -1.75 -11.11 21.15
C GLU A 235 -2.79 -10.78 20.05
N ARG A 236 -2.76 -9.55 19.54
CA ARG A 236 -3.63 -9.12 18.45
C ARG A 236 -3.29 -9.82 17.14
N TYR A 237 -2.00 -9.90 16.78
CA TYR A 237 -1.55 -10.66 15.62
C TYR A 237 -1.97 -12.14 15.72
N GLU A 238 -1.73 -12.79 16.85
CA GLU A 238 -2.12 -14.19 17.08
C GLU A 238 -3.64 -14.37 16.96
N SER A 239 -4.43 -13.46 17.53
CA SER A 239 -5.89 -13.48 17.42
C SER A 239 -6.39 -13.34 15.98
N LEU A 240 -5.71 -12.52 15.16
CA LEU A 240 -6.03 -12.34 13.75
C LEU A 240 -5.58 -13.55 12.92
N ASN A 241 -4.39 -14.09 13.19
CA ASN A 241 -3.86 -15.26 12.50
C ASN A 241 -4.67 -16.53 12.80
N ALA A 242 -5.23 -16.64 14.01
CA ALA A 242 -6.13 -17.72 14.40
C ALA A 242 -7.44 -17.79 13.58
N LEU A 243 -7.78 -16.73 12.82
CA LEU A 243 -8.91 -16.76 11.88
C LEU A 243 -8.62 -17.62 10.64
N GLY A 244 -7.35 -17.98 10.39
CA GLY A 244 -6.92 -18.81 9.27
C GLY A 244 -6.85 -18.09 7.92
N GLY A 245 -7.02 -16.77 7.90
CA GLY A 245 -7.08 -15.99 6.67
C GLY A 245 -5.80 -16.02 5.84
N SER A 246 -4.65 -16.19 6.50
CA SER A 246 -3.33 -16.33 5.87
C SER A 246 -3.11 -17.67 5.15
N SER A 247 -4.08 -18.60 5.15
CA SER A 247 -3.97 -19.88 4.43
C SER A 247 -4.86 -19.98 3.20
N TRP A 248 -5.70 -18.96 2.95
CA TRP A 248 -6.63 -18.97 1.83
C TRP A 248 -5.95 -18.52 0.53
N ASP A 249 -6.10 -19.30 -0.54
CA ASP A 249 -5.65 -18.87 -1.87
C ASP A 249 -6.61 -17.83 -2.47
N LEU A 250 -6.27 -16.55 -2.26
CA LEU A 250 -6.96 -15.41 -2.85
C LEU A 250 -6.19 -14.80 -4.02
N SER A 251 -5.19 -15.49 -4.57
CA SER A 251 -4.31 -14.97 -5.63
C SER A 251 -5.06 -14.56 -6.92
N SER A 252 -6.22 -15.16 -7.16
CA SER A 252 -7.08 -14.83 -8.31
C SER A 252 -7.77 -13.47 -8.19
N ILE A 253 -7.89 -12.91 -6.97
CA ILE A 253 -8.53 -11.64 -6.68
C ILE A 253 -7.50 -10.51 -6.79
N PRO A 254 -7.78 -9.45 -7.58
CA PRO A 254 -6.89 -8.29 -7.66
C PRO A 254 -6.68 -7.63 -6.30
N PRO A 255 -5.44 -7.28 -5.89
CA PRO A 255 -5.17 -6.72 -4.56
C PRO A 255 -6.00 -5.48 -4.24
N GLY A 256 -6.24 -4.61 -5.23
CA GLY A 256 -7.06 -3.41 -5.05
C GLY A 256 -8.51 -3.69 -4.63
N ARG A 257 -9.08 -4.84 -5.02
CA ARG A 257 -10.42 -5.29 -4.63
C ARG A 257 -10.46 -5.71 -3.18
N LEU A 258 -9.51 -6.55 -2.78
CA LEU A 258 -9.36 -7.01 -1.41
C LEU A 258 -9.14 -5.82 -0.46
N GLN A 259 -8.25 -4.91 -0.85
CA GLN A 259 -7.97 -3.69 -0.08
C GLN A 259 -9.19 -2.75 0.02
N ALA A 260 -10.06 -2.69 -1.00
CA ALA A 260 -11.30 -1.92 -0.89
C ALA A 260 -12.25 -2.46 0.19
N LEU A 261 -12.37 -3.79 0.31
CA LEU A 261 -13.16 -4.44 1.34
C LEU A 261 -12.54 -4.24 2.73
N VAL A 262 -11.22 -4.38 2.84
CA VAL A 262 -10.49 -4.15 4.09
C VAL A 262 -10.64 -2.70 4.55
N ARG A 263 -10.54 -1.72 3.63
CA ARG A 263 -10.80 -0.30 3.94
C ARG A 263 -12.22 -0.09 4.47
N PHE A 264 -13.22 -0.66 3.80
CA PHE A 264 -14.60 -0.59 4.27
C PHE A 264 -14.76 -1.22 5.65
N ALA A 265 -14.19 -2.42 5.86
CA ALA A 265 -14.17 -3.07 7.15
C ALA A 265 -13.56 -2.11 8.19
N LYS A 266 -12.30 -1.68 8.03
CA LYS A 266 -11.62 -0.81 9.01
C LYS A 266 -12.38 0.47 9.35
N ALA A 267 -13.07 1.09 8.39
CA ALA A 267 -13.76 2.36 8.58
C ALA A 267 -15.20 2.24 9.13
N ALA A 268 -15.94 1.20 8.73
CA ALA A 268 -17.34 1.04 9.10
C ALA A 268 -17.47 0.58 10.56
N ARG A 269 -18.50 1.08 11.27
CA ARG A 269 -18.88 0.53 12.59
C ARG A 269 -19.21 -0.96 12.46
N ALA A 270 -18.94 -1.76 13.48
CA ALA A 270 -19.27 -3.19 13.46
C ALA A 270 -20.73 -3.47 13.06
N GLN A 271 -21.68 -2.66 13.55
CA GLN A 271 -23.09 -2.76 13.16
C GLN A 271 -23.30 -2.61 11.64
N ALA A 272 -22.63 -1.67 10.99
CA ALA A 272 -22.76 -1.47 9.55
C ALA A 272 -22.20 -2.64 8.73
N VAL A 273 -21.25 -3.39 9.29
CA VAL A 273 -20.77 -4.66 8.70
C VAL A 273 -21.78 -5.78 8.99
N ALA A 274 -22.35 -5.83 10.19
CA ALA A 274 -23.37 -6.82 10.57
C ALA A 274 -24.65 -6.71 9.74
N ASP A 275 -25.03 -5.49 9.36
CA ASP A 275 -26.22 -5.16 8.56
C ASP A 275 -26.03 -5.44 7.06
N LEU A 276 -24.83 -5.83 6.61
CA LEU A 276 -24.61 -6.23 5.22
C LEU A 276 -25.42 -7.50 4.90
N GLY A 277 -26.32 -7.40 3.93
CA GLY A 277 -27.15 -8.53 3.50
C GLY A 277 -26.40 -9.54 2.62
N GLY A 278 -26.88 -10.80 2.65
CA GLY A 278 -26.34 -11.91 1.86
C GLY A 278 -24.88 -12.24 2.22
N ASN A 279 -24.11 -12.70 1.24
CA ASN A 279 -22.71 -13.10 1.45
C ASN A 279 -21.77 -11.91 1.72
N ARG A 280 -22.19 -10.66 1.44
CA ARG A 280 -21.34 -9.47 1.55
C ARG A 280 -20.72 -9.28 2.93
N ARG A 281 -21.44 -9.66 3.98
CA ARG A 281 -20.92 -9.65 5.35
C ARG A 281 -19.73 -10.59 5.49
N LEU A 282 -19.93 -11.85 5.14
CA LEU A 282 -18.87 -12.87 5.18
C LEU A 282 -17.70 -12.48 4.29
N ASP A 283 -17.95 -12.07 3.04
CA ASP A 283 -16.91 -11.69 2.08
C ASP A 283 -16.02 -10.54 2.59
N THR A 284 -16.64 -9.55 3.23
CA THR A 284 -15.92 -8.43 3.86
C THR A 284 -15.05 -8.91 5.03
N LEU A 285 -15.54 -9.87 5.80
CA LEU A 285 -14.82 -10.44 6.95
C LEU A 285 -13.69 -11.40 6.52
N VAL A 286 -13.89 -12.16 5.44
CA VAL A 286 -12.84 -12.96 4.78
C VAL A 286 -11.73 -12.02 4.28
N ALA A 287 -12.09 -10.96 3.57
CA ALA A 287 -11.11 -9.97 3.12
C ALA A 287 -10.34 -9.35 4.31
N PHE A 288 -11.04 -9.00 5.39
CA PHE A 288 -10.43 -8.51 6.62
C PHE A 288 -9.45 -9.53 7.23
N ALA A 289 -9.87 -10.78 7.40
CA ALA A 289 -9.07 -11.84 8.02
C ALA A 289 -7.85 -12.25 7.18
N SER A 290 -7.92 -12.13 5.85
CA SER A 290 -6.78 -12.42 4.96
C SER A 290 -5.68 -11.34 4.98
N VAL A 291 -6.03 -10.07 5.23
CA VAL A 291 -5.07 -8.94 5.13
C VAL A 291 -4.60 -8.44 6.48
N MET A 292 -5.46 -8.44 7.50
CA MET A 292 -5.13 -7.85 8.79
C MET A 292 -4.03 -8.57 9.59
N PRO A 293 -3.79 -9.89 9.47
CA PRO A 293 -2.64 -10.53 10.10
C PRO A 293 -1.32 -9.88 9.69
N GLN A 294 -1.12 -9.62 8.39
CA GLN A 294 0.09 -8.96 7.89
C GLN A 294 0.24 -7.54 8.46
N VAL A 295 -0.84 -6.75 8.43
CA VAL A 295 -0.85 -5.40 9.03
C VAL A 295 -0.53 -5.44 10.53
N ALA A 296 -1.07 -6.42 11.25
CA ALA A 296 -0.82 -6.57 12.68
C ALA A 296 0.61 -7.01 12.99
N ALA A 297 1.23 -7.80 12.11
CA ALA A 297 2.62 -8.19 12.23
C ALA A 297 3.56 -6.99 12.04
N ASP A 298 3.35 -6.20 10.98
CA ASP A 298 4.12 -4.99 10.71
C ASP A 298 4.02 -4.00 11.89
N GLU A 299 2.81 -3.78 12.41
CA GLU A 299 2.59 -2.94 13.59
C GLU A 299 3.28 -3.51 14.85
N ALA A 300 3.31 -4.84 15.05
CA ALA A 300 4.00 -5.45 16.18
C ALA A 300 5.52 -5.24 16.11
N ILE A 301 6.11 -5.36 14.92
CA ILE A 301 7.54 -5.09 14.67
C ILE A 301 7.83 -3.60 14.89
N GLU A 302 6.97 -2.70 14.41
CA GLU A 302 7.13 -1.26 14.62
C GLU A 302 7.12 -0.88 16.11
N VAL A 303 6.17 -1.43 16.89
CA VAL A 303 6.12 -1.19 18.34
C VAL A 303 7.36 -1.75 19.03
N PHE A 304 7.84 -2.93 18.62
CA PHE A 304 9.09 -3.52 19.10
C PHE A 304 10.29 -2.58 18.83
N ASP A 305 10.44 -2.10 17.59
CA ASP A 305 11.54 -1.21 17.20
C ASP A 305 11.55 0.08 18.01
N LEU A 306 10.37 0.67 18.23
CA LEU A 306 10.21 1.87 19.04
C LEU A 306 10.61 1.64 20.50
N VAL A 307 10.21 0.51 21.08
CA VAL A 307 10.55 0.13 22.46
C VAL A 307 12.06 -0.14 22.58
N MET A 308 12.65 -0.88 21.65
CA MET A 308 14.10 -1.15 21.64
C MET A 308 14.90 0.15 21.49
N GLY A 309 14.47 1.04 20.60
CA GLY A 309 15.08 2.36 20.46
C GLY A 309 15.02 3.18 21.75
N ASP A 310 13.92 3.13 22.50
CA ASP A 310 13.80 3.83 23.78
C ASP A 310 14.65 3.20 24.88
N VAL A 311 14.74 1.86 24.93
CA VAL A 311 15.62 1.14 25.85
C VAL A 311 17.08 1.55 25.61
N ILE A 312 17.54 1.59 24.36
CA ILE A 312 18.91 1.98 24.01
C ILE A 312 19.17 3.45 24.39
N ARG A 313 18.29 4.37 23.97
CA ARG A 313 18.46 5.81 24.27
C ARG A 313 18.44 6.11 25.76
N SER A 314 17.48 5.54 26.49
CA SER A 314 17.36 5.78 27.94
C SER A 314 18.53 5.18 28.72
N SER A 315 19.10 4.07 28.24
CA SER A 315 20.30 3.47 28.83
C SER A 315 21.53 4.34 28.59
N ALA A 316 21.72 4.84 27.37
CA ALA A 316 22.78 5.81 27.04
C ALA A 316 22.69 7.06 27.92
N ALA A 317 21.50 7.65 28.03
CA ALA A 317 21.29 8.84 28.86
C ALA A 317 21.58 8.58 30.35
N LYS A 318 21.20 7.41 30.88
CA LYS A 318 21.47 7.02 32.27
C LYS A 318 22.97 6.83 32.51
N MET A 319 23.69 6.21 31.58
CA MET A 319 25.14 6.04 31.65
C MET A 319 25.87 7.39 31.62
N THR A 320 25.51 8.27 30.69
CA THR A 320 26.05 9.64 30.64
C THR A 320 25.80 10.38 31.96
N LYS A 321 24.60 10.26 32.53
CA LYS A 321 24.27 10.88 33.83
C LYS A 321 25.09 10.27 34.98
N LYS A 322 25.32 8.96 34.99
CA LYS A 322 26.17 8.29 35.99
C LYS A 322 27.62 8.79 35.88
N ARG A 323 28.16 8.89 34.66
CA ARG A 323 29.50 9.41 34.36
C ARG A 323 29.65 10.88 34.78
N LEU A 324 28.66 11.72 34.49
CA LEU A 324 28.65 13.12 34.94
C LEU A 324 28.66 13.25 36.47
N ARG A 325 28.06 12.31 37.20
CA ARG A 325 28.09 12.30 38.67
C ARG A 325 29.45 11.87 39.22
N SER A 326 30.09 10.87 38.62
CA SER A 326 31.38 10.33 39.06
C SER A 326 32.58 11.17 38.60
N LEU A 327 32.39 12.12 37.69
CA LEU A 327 33.45 13.01 37.19
C LEU A 327 34.13 13.82 38.29
N LYS A 328 33.37 14.31 39.29
CA LYS A 328 33.95 15.07 40.41
C LYS A 328 34.85 14.20 41.29
N ASP A 329 34.44 12.96 41.53
CA ASP A 329 35.21 12.00 42.34
C ASP A 329 36.46 11.55 41.59
N LEU A 330 36.34 11.36 40.27
CA LEU A 330 37.48 11.11 39.37
C LEU A 330 38.48 12.27 39.38
N ASP A 331 38.03 13.52 39.26
CA ASP A 331 38.90 14.71 39.26
C ASP A 331 39.67 14.82 40.59
N ALA A 332 38.99 14.62 41.72
CA ALA A 332 39.63 14.66 43.04
C ALA A 332 40.69 13.55 43.20
N ALA A 333 40.37 12.33 42.77
CA ALA A 333 41.30 11.21 42.81
C ALA A 333 42.50 11.40 41.86
N ALA A 334 42.26 11.91 40.65
CA ALA A 334 43.30 12.19 39.67
C ALA A 334 44.27 13.28 40.14
N ILE A 335 43.77 14.33 40.81
CA ILE A 335 44.60 15.39 41.41
C ILE A 335 45.52 14.80 42.49
N LEU A 336 44.99 13.95 43.37
CA LEU A 336 45.79 13.29 44.41
C LEU A 336 46.88 12.40 43.79
N LEU A 337 46.52 11.52 42.87
CA LEU A 337 47.48 10.61 42.22
C LEU A 337 48.54 11.37 41.41
N ARG A 338 48.15 12.45 40.70
CA ARG A 338 49.11 13.34 40.02
C ARG A 338 50.08 13.99 41.01
N THR A 339 49.58 14.43 42.17
CA THR A 339 50.41 15.06 43.20
C THR A 339 51.44 14.05 43.75
N ALA A 340 51.01 12.83 44.05
CA ALA A 340 51.91 11.76 44.47
C ALA A 340 52.99 11.46 43.42
N TRP A 341 52.60 11.29 42.15
CA TRP A 341 53.53 11.00 41.07
C TRP A 341 54.54 12.12 40.85
N LEU A 342 54.10 13.38 40.80
CA LEU A 342 55.02 14.52 40.62
C LEU A 342 55.99 14.67 41.78
N THR A 343 55.57 14.35 43.01
CA THR A 343 56.45 14.36 44.18
C THR A 343 57.53 13.30 44.06
N VAL A 344 57.15 12.06 43.75
CA VAL A 344 58.11 10.94 43.61
C VAL A 344 59.05 11.15 42.42
N SER A 345 58.50 11.51 41.26
CA SER A 345 59.29 11.71 40.04
C SER A 345 60.21 12.94 40.12
N GLY A 346 59.81 13.99 40.83
CA GLY A 346 60.66 15.16 41.06
C GLY A 346 61.88 14.83 41.92
N VAL A 347 61.71 14.03 42.98
CA VAL A 347 62.82 13.55 43.81
C VAL A 347 63.68 12.56 43.06
N ALA A 348 63.08 11.62 42.31
CA ALA A 348 63.81 10.62 41.55
C ALA A 348 64.60 11.19 40.35
N ALA A 349 64.32 12.43 39.93
CA ALA A 349 65.07 13.11 38.89
C ALA A 349 66.44 13.64 39.37
N ASP A 350 66.63 13.76 40.69
CA ASP A 350 67.91 14.10 41.30
C ASP A 350 68.65 12.82 41.71
N PRO A 351 69.81 12.49 41.09
CA PRO A 351 70.56 11.27 41.37
C PRO A 351 71.04 11.13 42.83
N ASP A 352 71.19 12.26 43.53
CA ASP A 352 71.71 12.32 44.90
C ASP A 352 70.59 12.40 45.95
N ALA A 353 69.33 12.46 45.53
CA ALA A 353 68.20 12.60 46.44
C ALA A 353 67.76 11.26 47.05
N ASP A 354 67.41 11.30 48.34
CA ASP A 354 66.93 10.14 49.08
C ASP A 354 65.44 9.89 48.81
N ILE A 355 65.18 9.05 47.81
CA ILE A 355 63.83 8.61 47.44
C ILE A 355 63.11 7.91 48.61
N ARG A 356 63.83 7.20 49.50
CA ARG A 356 63.19 6.54 50.65
C ARG A 356 62.67 7.55 51.65
N ALA A 357 63.47 8.57 51.97
CA ALA A 357 63.03 9.65 52.86
C ALA A 357 61.82 10.42 52.28
N ALA A 358 61.77 10.59 50.95
CA ALA A 358 60.62 11.21 50.30
C ALA A 358 59.36 10.34 50.35
N LEU A 359 59.49 9.01 50.21
CA LEU A 359 58.37 8.08 50.34
C LEU A 359 57.84 7.99 51.78
N ASP A 360 58.73 8.02 52.78
CA ASP A 360 58.35 7.99 54.20
C ASP A 360 57.56 9.25 54.63
N ALA A 361 57.79 10.38 53.96
CA ALA A 361 57.06 11.62 54.19
C ALA A 361 55.66 11.64 53.55
N ILE A 362 55.36 10.72 52.63
CA ILE A 362 54.08 10.65 51.92
C ILE A 362 53.07 9.85 52.76
N VAL A 363 51.95 10.48 53.12
CA VAL A 363 50.82 9.77 53.74
C VAL A 363 50.11 8.93 52.67
N VAL A 364 50.33 7.63 52.67
CA VAL A 364 49.91 6.72 51.57
C VAL A 364 48.40 6.47 51.53
N GLY A 365 47.70 6.56 52.67
CA GLY A 365 46.28 6.23 52.81
C GLY A 365 45.36 6.96 51.81
N PRO A 366 45.41 8.31 51.71
CA PRO A 366 44.64 9.08 50.73
C PRO A 366 44.93 8.69 49.26
N PHE A 367 46.16 8.33 48.92
CA PHE A 367 46.51 7.92 47.55
C PHE A 367 46.00 6.51 47.23
N HIS A 368 46.03 5.58 48.20
CA HIS A 368 45.38 4.28 48.05
C HIS A 368 43.86 4.41 47.86
N ALA A 369 43.21 5.25 48.65
CA ALA A 369 41.79 5.52 48.49
C ALA A 369 41.48 6.14 47.12
N ALA A 370 42.30 7.09 46.66
CA ALA A 370 42.18 7.67 45.33
C ALA A 370 42.41 6.63 44.21
N ALA A 371 43.36 5.72 44.37
CA ALA A 371 43.62 4.64 43.41
C ALA A 371 42.43 3.66 43.31
N GLU A 372 41.81 3.28 44.43
CA GLU A 372 40.60 2.45 44.42
C GLU A 372 39.41 3.18 43.79
N VAL A 373 39.23 4.48 44.06
CA VAL A 373 38.21 5.30 43.40
C VAL A 373 38.41 5.35 41.88
N VAL A 374 39.66 5.53 41.41
CA VAL A 374 39.97 5.48 39.97
C VAL A 374 39.71 4.08 39.42
N LYS A 375 40.10 3.01 40.12
CA LYS A 375 39.86 1.63 39.70
C LYS A 375 38.37 1.28 39.59
N GLU A 376 37.52 1.85 40.44
CA GLU A 376 36.07 1.63 40.38
C GLU A 376 35.37 2.47 39.29
N ILE A 377 35.88 3.66 38.99
CA ILE A 377 35.20 4.64 38.12
C ILE A 377 35.78 4.64 36.70
N ALA A 378 37.08 4.42 36.54
CA ALA A 378 37.74 4.39 35.25
C ALA A 378 37.24 3.18 34.45
N GLN A 379 36.85 3.43 33.21
CA GLN A 379 36.39 2.43 32.26
C GLN A 379 37.29 2.49 31.04
N GLU A 380 37.63 1.33 30.47
CA GLU A 380 38.26 1.26 29.17
C GLU A 380 37.27 1.73 28.08
N PRO A 381 37.75 2.19 26.91
CA PRO A 381 36.89 2.74 25.86
C PRO A 381 35.75 1.82 25.40
N ASP A 382 35.87 0.50 25.59
CA ASP A 382 34.92 -0.52 25.12
C ASP A 382 33.93 -1.01 26.21
N ASP A 383 34.20 -0.74 27.50
CA ASP A 383 33.40 -1.25 28.63
C ASP A 383 31.97 -0.68 28.71
N GLY A 384 31.71 0.43 28.02
CA GLY A 384 30.42 1.12 28.02
C GLY A 384 29.33 0.39 27.22
N SER A 385 29.73 -0.43 26.25
CA SER A 385 28.84 -1.18 25.34
C SER A 385 28.12 -2.32 26.07
N GLU A 386 28.86 -3.07 26.88
CA GLU A 386 28.40 -4.29 27.55
C GLU A 386 27.50 -4.03 28.76
N GLN A 387 27.59 -2.84 29.36
CA GLN A 387 26.78 -2.46 30.53
C GLN A 387 25.37 -1.97 30.16
N MET A 388 25.10 -1.70 28.88
CA MET A 388 23.79 -1.22 28.40
C MET A 388 22.65 -2.26 28.52
N PRO A 389 22.82 -3.55 28.13
CA PRO A 389 21.70 -4.51 28.08
C PRO A 389 21.31 -5.08 29.45
N ALA A 390 22.29 -5.38 30.31
CA ALA A 390 22.06 -6.09 31.58
C ALA A 390 21.12 -5.31 32.53
N ALA A 391 21.20 -3.99 32.57
CA ALA A 391 20.37 -3.14 33.43
C ALA A 391 18.88 -3.08 33.02
N ARG A 392 18.54 -3.55 31.82
CA ARG A 392 17.19 -3.51 31.24
C ARG A 392 16.72 -4.87 30.72
N TYR A 393 17.47 -5.94 30.98
CA TYR A 393 17.10 -7.32 30.63
C TYR A 393 15.65 -7.65 31.05
N ASN A 394 15.25 -7.26 32.26
CA ASN A 394 13.88 -7.44 32.75
C ASN A 394 12.79 -6.75 31.90
N THR A 395 13.13 -5.73 31.10
CA THR A 395 12.18 -5.10 30.18
C THR A 395 12.06 -5.92 28.89
N ILE A 396 13.21 -6.38 28.37
CA ILE A 396 13.32 -7.17 27.13
C ILE A 396 12.73 -8.57 27.33
N ALA A 397 13.07 -9.23 28.44
CA ALA A 397 12.59 -10.56 28.81
C ALA A 397 11.06 -10.66 28.92
N ARG A 398 10.34 -9.54 29.06
CA ARG A 398 8.87 -9.51 29.16
C ARG A 398 8.15 -9.67 27.82
N PHE A 399 8.82 -9.42 26.70
CA PHE A 399 8.20 -9.50 25.38
C PHE A 399 9.00 -10.36 24.40
N LEU A 400 10.31 -10.53 24.61
CA LEU A 400 11.18 -11.26 23.69
C LEU A 400 10.73 -12.72 23.47
N PRO A 401 10.37 -13.52 24.50
CA PRO A 401 9.91 -14.89 24.27
C PRO A 401 8.64 -14.95 23.41
N GLY A 402 7.71 -14.02 23.63
CA GLY A 402 6.51 -13.89 22.80
C GLY A 402 6.87 -13.59 21.35
N LEU A 403 7.72 -12.58 21.13
CA LEU A 403 8.16 -12.18 19.80
C LEU A 403 8.79 -13.34 19.03
N LEU A 404 9.69 -14.09 19.67
CA LEU A 404 10.41 -15.22 19.07
C LEU A 404 9.51 -16.44 18.80
N LYS A 405 8.47 -16.63 19.62
CA LYS A 405 7.45 -17.65 19.37
C LYS A 405 6.55 -17.27 18.19
N THR A 406 6.26 -15.98 18.05
CA THR A 406 5.32 -15.45 17.05
C THR A 406 5.96 -15.28 15.68
N PHE A 407 7.23 -14.84 15.60
CA PHE A 407 7.94 -14.57 14.36
C PHE A 407 9.23 -15.38 14.25
N ALA A 408 9.44 -16.00 13.10
CA ALA A 408 10.72 -16.58 12.74
C ALA A 408 11.74 -15.48 12.45
N ILE A 409 12.92 -15.57 13.04
CA ILE A 409 14.04 -14.67 12.76
C ILE A 409 14.96 -15.36 11.76
N GLU A 410 15.17 -14.72 10.61
CA GLU A 410 16.20 -15.11 9.66
C GLU A 410 17.34 -14.09 9.72
N ALA A 411 18.57 -14.60 9.69
CA ALA A 411 19.77 -13.78 9.70
C ALA A 411 20.53 -13.91 8.37
N SER A 412 21.24 -12.85 8.01
CA SER A 412 22.26 -12.94 6.96
C SER A 412 23.41 -13.85 7.42
N ALA A 413 24.23 -14.35 6.49
CA ALA A 413 25.35 -15.26 6.82
C ALA A 413 26.35 -14.69 7.86
N ALA A 414 26.42 -13.36 8.02
CA ALA A 414 27.26 -12.71 9.01
C ALA A 414 26.64 -12.69 10.43
N GLU A 415 25.33 -12.93 10.53
CA GLU A 415 24.54 -12.78 11.76
C GLU A 415 23.95 -14.12 12.24
N THR A 416 24.28 -15.23 11.56
CA THR A 416 23.84 -16.59 11.89
C THR A 416 24.10 -16.98 13.35
N PRO A 417 25.26 -16.67 13.97
CA PRO A 417 25.49 -16.98 15.38
C PRO A 417 24.48 -16.31 16.34
N VAL A 418 24.03 -15.10 16.00
CA VAL A 418 23.06 -14.36 16.80
C VAL A 418 21.65 -14.93 16.62
N ALA A 419 21.28 -15.32 15.40
CA ALA A 419 20.01 -15.99 15.14
C ALA A 419 19.91 -17.37 15.79
N ASP A 420 21.01 -18.14 15.80
CA ASP A 420 21.07 -19.44 16.49
C ASP A 420 20.87 -19.28 17.99
N MET A 421 21.50 -18.25 18.60
CA MET A 421 21.31 -17.91 20.02
C MET A 421 19.86 -17.53 20.33
N LEU A 422 19.24 -16.69 19.50
CA LEU A 422 17.84 -16.29 19.66
C LEU A 422 16.88 -17.47 19.47
N SER A 423 17.18 -18.37 18.55
CA SER A 423 16.40 -19.60 18.32
C SER A 423 16.51 -20.57 19.50
N PHE A 424 17.69 -20.68 20.11
CA PHE A 424 17.90 -21.45 21.34
C PHE A 424 17.06 -20.90 22.51
N GLU A 425 17.06 -19.57 22.71
CA GLU A 425 16.23 -18.92 23.74
C GLU A 425 14.72 -19.11 23.50
N ALA A 426 14.28 -19.10 22.24
CA ALA A 426 12.89 -19.42 21.89
C ALA A 426 12.50 -20.85 22.27
N SER A 427 13.45 -21.79 22.20
CA SER A 427 13.28 -23.21 22.49
C SER A 427 13.31 -23.54 23.99
N ALA A 428 14.02 -22.72 24.78
CA ALA A 428 14.23 -22.90 26.21
C ALA A 428 13.09 -22.34 27.09
N ALA A 429 11.97 -21.91 26.49
CA ALA A 429 10.86 -21.22 27.14
C ALA A 429 10.20 -22.05 28.28
N GLY A 430 10.83 -21.99 29.45
CA GLY A 430 10.49 -22.63 30.72
C GLY A 430 11.46 -22.20 31.82
N GLU A 431 12.75 -22.03 31.50
CA GLU A 431 13.74 -21.32 32.33
C GLU A 431 14.65 -20.45 31.43
N PRO A 432 14.83 -19.15 31.73
CA PRO A 432 15.71 -18.30 30.93
C PRO A 432 17.17 -18.75 31.11
N VAL A 433 17.84 -19.17 30.03
CA VAL A 433 19.26 -19.58 30.07
C VAL A 433 20.19 -18.37 29.95
N LEU A 434 19.70 -17.23 29.44
CA LEU A 434 20.40 -15.96 29.53
C LEU A 434 20.31 -15.33 30.93
N ASP A 435 21.26 -15.67 31.80
CA ASP A 435 21.72 -14.80 32.88
C ASP A 435 22.33 -13.51 32.27
N ALA A 436 22.26 -12.37 32.99
CA ALA A 436 23.07 -11.19 32.69
C ALA A 436 24.57 -11.50 32.47
N ALA A 437 25.08 -12.63 32.99
CA ALA A 437 26.39 -13.18 32.69
C ALA A 437 26.55 -13.72 31.25
N ALA A 438 25.54 -14.39 30.68
CA ALA A 438 25.62 -14.99 29.36
C ALA A 438 25.60 -13.96 28.22
N LEU A 439 24.98 -12.80 28.44
CA LEU A 439 25.04 -11.65 27.51
C LEU A 439 26.42 -10.96 27.45
N ARG A 440 27.34 -11.29 28.36
CA ARG A 440 28.75 -10.82 28.31
C ARG A 440 29.60 -11.66 27.37
N GLU A 441 29.18 -12.89 27.06
CA GLU A 441 29.90 -13.82 26.19
C GLU A 441 29.29 -13.84 24.78
N VAL A 442 29.21 -12.68 24.13
CA VAL A 442 29.11 -12.67 22.66
C VAL A 442 30.54 -12.89 22.13
N PRO A 443 30.82 -13.91 21.30
CA PRO A 443 32.15 -14.09 20.76
C PRO A 443 32.52 -12.87 19.91
N GLN A 444 33.60 -12.18 20.28
CA GLN A 444 34.22 -11.15 19.44
C GLN A 444 34.78 -11.79 18.17
N GLY A 445 33.90 -12.02 17.19
CA GLY A 445 34.20 -12.62 15.90
C GLY A 445 34.21 -11.60 14.77
N ALA A 446 34.90 -10.46 14.95
CA ALA A 446 35.29 -9.61 13.84
C ALA A 446 36.69 -9.04 14.12
N PRO A 447 37.71 -9.32 13.28
CA PRO A 447 39.04 -8.79 13.52
C PRO A 447 39.02 -7.26 13.34
N PRO A 448 39.73 -6.49 14.19
CA PRO A 448 39.85 -5.06 13.99
C PRO A 448 40.57 -4.77 12.67
N PRO A 449 40.18 -3.74 11.90
CA PRO A 449 40.93 -3.31 10.73
C PRO A 449 42.34 -2.88 11.16
N GLY A 450 43.37 -3.51 10.58
CA GLY A 450 44.77 -3.26 10.90
C GLY A 450 45.23 -1.81 10.61
N PRO A 451 46.38 -1.40 11.15
CA PRO A 451 46.82 -0.01 11.11
C PRO A 451 47.21 0.40 9.68
N SER A 452 46.50 1.39 9.16
CA SER A 452 46.89 2.13 7.95
C SER A 452 48.11 3.00 8.25
N LEU A 453 49.20 2.77 7.51
CA LEU A 453 50.43 3.55 7.56
C LEU A 453 50.21 4.99 7.07
N GLY A 454 50.54 5.94 7.96
CA GLY A 454 50.95 7.34 7.80
C GLY A 454 50.74 8.13 6.49
N GLY A 455 50.12 9.31 6.64
CA GLY A 455 50.26 10.50 5.76
C GLY A 455 49.47 11.70 6.33
N PRO A 456 49.98 12.95 6.33
CA PRO A 456 49.74 13.88 7.45
C PRO A 456 48.52 14.80 7.33
N ALA A 457 47.92 15.04 8.49
CA ALA A 457 47.28 16.26 8.99
C ALA A 457 46.52 17.18 8.02
N LYS A 458 45.18 17.12 8.09
CA LYS A 458 44.30 18.32 8.15
C LYS A 458 43.12 18.05 9.10
N THR A 459 42.88 19.00 10.00
CA THR A 459 41.77 19.05 10.96
C THR A 459 40.40 19.26 10.29
N PRO A 460 39.29 18.94 10.99
CA PRO A 460 38.12 18.32 10.35
C PRO A 460 36.95 19.28 10.09
N HIS A 461 36.19 18.98 9.04
CA HIS A 461 34.76 19.29 8.96
C HIS A 461 33.95 18.02 9.29
N VAL A 462 33.02 18.18 10.21
CA VAL A 462 32.11 17.15 10.74
C VAL A 462 31.20 16.60 9.63
N ALA A 463 31.23 15.28 9.45
CA ALA A 463 30.12 14.50 8.88
C ALA A 463 30.22 13.05 9.41
N MET A 464 29.27 12.68 10.29
CA MET A 464 29.07 11.31 10.75
C MET A 464 28.34 10.50 9.67
N PRO A 465 28.80 9.32 9.24
CA PRO A 465 27.95 8.34 8.57
C PRO A 465 27.40 7.35 9.60
N SER A 466 26.07 7.21 9.64
CA SER A 466 25.37 6.19 10.41
C SER A 466 25.51 4.82 9.74
N SER A 467 26.15 3.85 10.38
CA SER A 467 26.06 2.44 9.98
C SER A 467 24.76 1.83 10.52
N ARG A 468 23.75 1.66 9.65
CA ARG A 468 22.60 0.80 9.91
C ARG A 468 22.93 -0.61 9.44
N SER A 469 23.26 -1.53 10.36
CA SER A 469 23.19 -2.97 10.11
C SER A 469 21.72 -3.38 10.15
N ALA A 470 21.23 -3.99 9.08
CA ALA A 470 19.82 -4.27 8.86
C ALA A 470 19.51 -5.74 9.11
N VAL A 471 19.10 -6.07 10.33
CA VAL A 471 18.32 -7.30 10.58
C VAL A 471 16.92 -7.05 10.01
N ARG A 472 16.53 -7.81 8.98
CA ARG A 472 15.15 -7.77 8.44
C ARG A 472 14.34 -8.87 9.12
N VAL A 473 13.32 -8.47 9.88
CA VAL A 473 12.27 -9.38 10.31
C VAL A 473 11.25 -9.45 9.19
N GLY A 474 11.13 -10.61 8.54
CA GLY A 474 10.17 -10.86 7.47
C GLY A 474 9.08 -11.82 7.93
N VAL A 475 7.83 -11.55 7.56
CA VAL A 475 6.71 -12.48 7.72
C VAL A 475 6.60 -13.29 6.43
N PHE A 476 6.80 -14.61 6.47
CA PHE A 476 6.59 -15.46 5.30
C PHE A 476 5.57 -16.57 5.54
N GLU A 477 4.68 -16.67 4.56
CA GLU A 477 3.63 -17.66 4.38
C GLU A 477 4.25 -18.87 3.65
N GLN A 478 4.11 -20.08 4.21
CA GLN A 478 4.53 -21.31 3.51
C GLN A 478 3.59 -21.57 2.33
N SER A 479 3.99 -21.16 1.13
CA SER A 479 3.46 -21.72 -0.11
C SER A 479 4.61 -22.33 -0.91
N GLY A 480 4.50 -23.63 -1.19
CA GLY A 480 5.51 -24.35 -1.96
C GLY A 480 5.41 -24.01 -3.43
N ALA A 481 6.33 -23.18 -3.94
CA ALA A 481 6.86 -23.24 -5.31
C ALA A 481 8.00 -22.22 -5.49
N GLY A 482 9.00 -22.60 -6.29
CA GLY A 482 10.29 -21.94 -6.54
C GLY A 482 10.33 -20.40 -6.59
N LEU A 483 11.34 -19.85 -5.91
CA LEU A 483 11.72 -18.43 -5.91
C LEU A 483 12.55 -18.08 -7.16
N GLU A 484 11.98 -17.28 -8.07
CA GLU A 484 12.75 -16.35 -8.89
C GLU A 484 12.53 -14.91 -8.35
N ARG A 485 13.65 -14.21 -8.13
CA ARG A 485 13.70 -12.84 -7.59
C ARG A 485 13.29 -11.83 -8.67
N ILE A 486 12.34 -10.95 -8.36
CA ILE A 486 12.14 -9.68 -9.08
C ILE A 486 12.47 -8.52 -8.13
N PRO A 487 13.36 -7.58 -8.49
CA PRO A 487 13.67 -6.42 -7.67
C PRO A 487 12.58 -5.34 -7.80
N ALA A 488 12.11 -4.79 -6.67
CA ALA A 488 11.19 -3.67 -6.63
C ALA A 488 11.93 -2.32 -6.62
N TRP A 489 11.42 -1.37 -7.40
CA TRP A 489 11.64 0.07 -7.26
C TRP A 489 10.66 0.66 -6.25
#